data_AF-A0A529PW81-F1
#
_entry.id   AF-A0A529PW81-F1
#
_cell.length_a   1.000
_cell.length_b   1.000
_cell.length_c   1.000
_cell.angle_alpha   90.00
_cell.angle_beta   90.00
_cell.angle_gamma   90.00
#
_symmetry.space_group_name_H-M   'P 1'
#
loop_
_entity.id
_entity.type
_entity.pdbx_description
1 polymer ?
#
loop_
_entity_poly.entity_id
_entity_poly.type
_entity_poly.pdbx_seq_one_letter_code
_entity_poly.pdbx_strand_id
1 'polypeptide(L)' 'MAFTLSLNTNPLVNRFADPDDLIDAIAYDIGIRDVQLTHEFVNPGWPAATIAKFIRLFRAALD' A
#
# COMPACT_ATOMS: atom_id res chain seq x y z
N MET A 1 -6.31 10.91 25.48
CA MET A 1 -6.52 11.15 24.04
C MET A 1 -6.11 9.87 23.30
N ALA A 2 -6.86 9.45 22.29
CA ALA A 2 -6.54 8.27 21.48
C ALA A 2 -6.03 8.72 20.10
N PHE A 3 -4.79 9.21 20.05
CA PHE A 3 -4.15 9.52 18.77
C PHE A 3 -3.64 8.24 18.12
N THR A 4 -3.75 8.16 16.80
CA THR A 4 -3.09 7.12 15.99
C THR A 4 -2.00 7.76 15.12
N LEU A 5 -1.03 6.95 14.72
CA LEU A 5 0.07 7.34 13.85
C LEU A 5 -0.10 6.63 12.51
N SER A 6 0.10 7.34 11.40
CA SER A 6 0.06 6.77 10.06
C SER A 6 1.24 7.23 9.20
N LEU A 7 1.52 6.48 8.13
CA LEU A 7 2.56 6.79 7.14
C LEU A 7 1.93 7.09 5.78
N ASN A 8 2.31 8.21 5.16
CA ASN A 8 2.02 8.48 3.76
C ASN A 8 3.02 7.72 2.86
N THR A 9 2.54 7.04 1.82
CA THR A 9 3.39 6.18 0.98
C THR A 9 4.20 6.91 -0.09
N ASN A 10 4.17 8.25 -0.19
CA ASN A 10 4.96 9.00 -1.18
C ASN A 10 6.46 8.61 -1.20
N PRO A 11 7.14 8.42 -0.04
CA PRO A 11 8.56 8.02 -0.05
C PRO A 11 8.79 6.59 -0.58
N LEU A 12 7.75 5.77 -0.67
CA LEU A 12 7.84 4.36 -1.08
C LEU A 12 7.55 4.20 -2.59
N VAL A 13 6.95 5.21 -3.22
CA VAL A 13 6.71 5.25 -4.67
C VAL A 13 8.02 5.09 -5.44
N ASN A 14 7.99 4.31 -6.51
CA ASN A 14 9.13 3.94 -7.36
C ASN A 14 10.25 3.15 -6.66
N ARG A 15 10.12 2.84 -5.36
CA ARG A 15 11.01 1.93 -4.62
C ARG A 15 10.37 0.55 -4.46
N PHE A 16 9.05 0.52 -4.34
CA PHE A 16 8.23 -0.69 -4.28
C PHE A 16 7.20 -0.65 -5.41
N ALA A 17 6.94 -1.81 -6.00
CA ALA A 17 5.95 -1.97 -7.07
C ALA A 17 5.04 -3.18 -6.82
N ASP A 18 5.53 -4.21 -6.13
CA ASP A 18 4.74 -5.35 -5.70
C ASP A 18 4.01 -5.03 -4.37
N PRO A 19 2.70 -5.30 -4.26
CA PRO A 19 1.95 -5.14 -3.01
C PRO A 19 2.52 -5.94 -1.83
N ASP A 20 2.99 -7.17 -2.04
CA ASP A 20 3.50 -8.01 -0.95
C ASP A 20 4.79 -7.39 -0.38
N ASP A 21 5.74 -7.03 -1.25
CA ASP A 21 6.99 -6.37 -0.85
C ASP A 21 6.75 -5.05 -0.10
N LEU A 22 5.75 -4.26 -0.54
CA LEU A 22 5.39 -3.00 0.10
C LEU A 22 4.83 -3.24 1.51
N ILE A 23 3.90 -4.18 1.65
CA ILE A 23 3.25 -4.45 2.94
C ILE A 23 4.26 -5.08 3.91
N ASP A 24 5.12 -5.99 3.47
CA ASP A 24 6.17 -6.57 4.30
C ASP A 24 7.13 -5.51 4.83
N ALA A 25 7.60 -4.58 3.99
CA ALA A 25 8.45 -3.48 4.44
C ALA A 25 7.74 -2.56 5.44
N ILE A 26 6.44 -2.27 5.23
CA ILE A 26 5.65 -1.46 6.15
C ILE A 26 5.46 -2.16 7.50
N ALA A 27 5.12 -3.45 7.48
CA ALA A 27 4.78 -4.23 8.66
C ALA A 27 6.01 -4.58 9.50
N TYR A 28 7.08 -5.06 8.86
CA TYR A 28 8.22 -5.66 9.55
C TYR A 28 9.43 -4.74 9.67
N ASP A 29 9.72 -3.93 8.64
CA ASP A 29 10.88 -3.03 8.68
C ASP A 29 10.55 -1.67 9.31
N ILE A 30 9.40 -1.09 8.93
CA ILE A 30 8.96 0.21 9.45
C ILE A 30 8.16 0.07 10.76
N GLY A 31 7.35 -0.99 10.88
CA GLY A 31 6.57 -1.28 12.08
C GLY A 31 5.38 -0.32 12.30
N ILE A 32 4.68 0.07 11.22
CA ILE A 32 3.51 0.96 11.30
C ILE A 32 2.23 0.27 10.81
N ARG A 33 1.13 0.51 11.52
CA ARG A 33 -0.18 -0.11 11.20
C ARG A 33 -0.98 0.67 10.18
N ASP A 34 -1.13 1.98 10.38
CA ASP A 34 -2.02 2.79 9.57
C ASP A 34 -1.22 3.43 8.42
N VAL A 35 -1.75 3.35 7.20
CA VAL A 35 -1.08 3.83 6.00
C VAL A 35 -2.04 4.66 5.18
N GLN A 36 -1.56 5.80 4.68
CA GLN A 36 -2.24 6.59 3.66
C GLN A 36 -1.64 6.23 2.30
N LEU A 37 -2.31 5.29 1.62
CA LEU A 37 -1.91 4.80 0.30
C LEU A 37 -2.09 5.87 -0.77
N THR A 38 -1.05 6.09 -1.56
CA THR A 38 -1.03 7.05 -2.65
C THR A 38 -1.44 6.40 -3.97
N HIS A 39 -1.97 7.20 -4.89
CA HIS A 39 -2.60 6.73 -6.13
C HIS A 39 -1.65 5.99 -7.09
N GLU A 40 -0.34 6.09 -6.92
CA GLU A 40 0.64 5.39 -7.76
C GLU A 40 0.57 3.87 -7.61
N PHE A 41 0.15 3.38 -6.44
CA PHE A 41 0.02 1.94 -6.16
C PHE A 41 -1.26 1.32 -6.71
N VAL A 42 -2.33 2.12 -6.84
CA VAL A 42 -3.57 1.75 -7.53
C VAL A 42 -4.07 2.96 -8.32
N ASN A 43 -3.61 3.11 -9.55
CA ASN A 43 -3.88 4.30 -10.33
C ASN A 43 -5.31 4.30 -10.90
N PRO A 44 -6.13 5.33 -10.62
CA PRO A 44 -7.49 5.43 -11.16
C PRO A 44 -7.55 5.50 -12.70
N GLY A 45 -6.45 5.85 -13.37
CA GLY A 45 -6.34 5.88 -14.83
C GLY A 45 -6.06 4.52 -15.49
N TRP A 46 -5.85 3.45 -14.73
CA TRP A 46 -5.65 2.10 -15.29
C TRP A 46 -6.95 1.46 -15.78
N PRO A 47 -6.89 0.42 -16.63
CA PRO A 47 -8.05 -0.40 -16.96
C PRO A 47 -8.70 -0.99 -15.70
N ALA A 48 -10.03 -1.05 -15.66
CA ALA A 48 -10.77 -1.54 -14.50
C ALA A 48 -10.36 -2.94 -14.04
N ALA A 49 -10.03 -3.84 -14.99
CA ALA A 49 -9.54 -5.18 -14.67
C ALA A 49 -8.18 -5.15 -13.94
N THR A 50 -7.30 -4.21 -14.29
CA THR A 50 -6.00 -4.02 -13.63
C THR A 50 -6.21 -3.49 -12.21
N ILE A 51 -7.08 -2.49 -12.03
CA ILE A 51 -7.44 -1.96 -10.71
C ILE A 51 -7.98 -3.08 -9.81
N ALA A 52 -8.94 -3.87 -10.32
CA ALA A 52 -9.53 -4.97 -9.57
C ALA A 52 -8.49 -6.04 -9.20
N LYS A 53 -7.56 -6.36 -10.10
CA LYS A 53 -6.43 -7.27 -9.81
C LYS A 53 -5.57 -6.73 -8.67
N PHE A 54 -5.14 -5.48 -8.72
CA PHE A 54 -4.27 -4.88 -7.70
C PHE A 54 -4.97 -4.75 -6.34
N ILE A 55 -6.26 -4.38 -6.31
CA ILE A 55 -7.03 -4.38 -5.06
C ILE A 55 -7.06 -5.77 -4.42
N ARG A 56 -7.19 -6.84 -5.23
CA ARG A 56 -7.16 -8.22 -4.71
C ARG A 56 -5.78 -8.59 -4.16
N LEU A 57 -4.70 -8.19 -4.83
CA LEU A 57 -3.33 -8.42 -4.34
C LEU A 57 -3.10 -7.70 -3.00
N PHE A 58 -3.46 -6.41 -2.91
CA PHE A 58 -3.37 -5.66 -1.66
C PHE A 58 -4.18 -6.27 -0.52
N ARG A 59 -5.36 -6.84 -0.81
CA ARG A 59 -6.15 -7.54 0.22
C ARG A 59 -5.45 -8.80 0.69
N ALA A 60 -4.92 -9.60 -0.24
CA ALA A 60 -4.20 -10.83 0.11
C ALA A 60 -2.92 -10.54 0.91
N ALA A 61 -2.23 -9.43 0.63
CA ALA A 61 -1.04 -9.00 1.37
C ALA A 61 -1.34 -8.55 2.81
N LEU A 62 -2.60 -8.18 3.11
CA LEU A 62 -3.04 -7.70 4.42
C LEU A 62 -3.66 -8.80 5.30
N ASP A 63 -3.96 -9.97 4.74
CA ASP A 63 -4.52 -11.13 5.44
C ASP A 63 -3.43 -11.92 6.19
#